data_AF-A0A7W0SSZ1-F1
#
_entry.id   AF-A0A7W0SSZ1-F1
#
_cell.length_a   1.000
_cell.length_b   1.000
_cell.length_c   1.000
_cell.angle_alpha   90.00
_cell.angle_beta   90.00
_cell.angle_gamma   90.00
#
_symmetry.space_group_name_H-M   'P 1'
#
loop_
_entity.id
_entity.type
_entity.pdbx_description
1 polymer ?
#
loop_
_entity_poly.entity_id
_entity_poly.type
_entity_poly.pdbx_seq_one_letter_code
_entity_poly.pdbx_strand_id
1 'polypeptide(L)'
;MPIATALREALHEVNAGGQGRLVVSGARGTPLDPDAAGARASRAWRAASLRPITLHEATHTFASLMIAAGVNAKALATYMGHASVMITYDRYGHLMPGNEREAATLLDDYLARAAAQSDDSFG
;
A
#
# COMPACT_ATOMS: atom_id res chain seq x y z
N MET A 1 -6.24 -3.65 -10.06
CA MET A 1 -5.70 -2.71 -9.05
C MET A 1 -4.75 -1.74 -9.74
N PRO A 2 -4.91 -0.42 -9.58
CA PRO A 2 -3.86 0.50 -9.99
C PRO A 2 -2.57 0.19 -9.22
N ILE A 3 -1.42 0.36 -9.86
CA ILE A 3 -0.09 0.18 -9.26
C ILE A 3 0.60 1.53 -9.37
N ALA A 4 1.22 1.99 -8.28
CA ALA A 4 1.99 3.22 -8.27
C ALA A 4 3.06 3.21 -9.38
N THR A 5 3.24 4.33 -10.08
CA THR A 5 4.14 4.43 -11.24
C THR A 5 5.55 3.94 -10.94
N ALA A 6 6.12 4.33 -9.79
CA ALA A 6 7.44 3.87 -9.36
C ALA A 6 7.53 2.34 -9.20
N LEU A 7 6.48 1.69 -8.69
CA LEU A 7 6.44 0.22 -8.57
C LEU A 7 6.24 -0.45 -9.94
N ARG A 8 5.48 0.18 -10.84
CA ARG A 8 5.29 -0.31 -12.20
C ARG A 8 6.59 -0.30 -12.99
N GLU A 9 7.37 0.78 -12.91
CA GLU A 9 8.67 0.89 -13.56
C GLU A 9 9.63 -0.20 -13.09
N ALA A 10 9.73 -0.41 -11.78
CA ALA A 10 10.52 -1.49 -11.20
C ALA A 10 10.08 -2.89 -11.70
N LEU A 11 8.77 -3.12 -11.86
CA LEU A 11 8.27 -4.38 -12.41
C LEU A 11 8.61 -4.56 -13.90
N HIS A 12 8.64 -3.49 -14.69
CA HIS A 12 9.05 -3.55 -16.09
C HIS A 12 10.53 -3.91 -16.23
N GLU A 13 11.40 -3.32 -15.41
CA GLU A 13 12.82 -3.67 -15.37
C GLU A 13 13.04 -5.15 -15.03
N VAL A 14 12.27 -5.67 -14.06
CA VAL A 14 12.35 -7.08 -13.65
C VAL A 14 11.81 -8.03 -14.72
N ASN A 15 10.79 -7.61 -15.49
CA ASN A 15 10.16 -8.43 -16.51
C ASN A 15 10.87 -8.39 -17.88
N ALA A 16 11.89 -7.55 -18.05
CA ALA A 16 12.60 -7.37 -19.32
C ALA A 16 13.26 -8.67 -19.88
N GLY A 17 13.30 -9.76 -19.10
CA GLY A 17 13.78 -11.08 -19.53
C GLY A 17 12.77 -12.23 -19.46
N GLY A 18 11.49 -11.99 -19.15
CA GLY A 18 10.49 -13.05 -18.90
C GLY A 18 9.60 -13.35 -20.11
N GLN A 19 9.70 -14.56 -20.68
CA GLN A 19 8.86 -15.01 -21.81
C GLN A 19 7.51 -15.67 -21.40
N GLY A 20 6.93 -15.31 -20.24
CA GLY A 20 5.78 -16.05 -19.68
C GLY A 20 4.68 -15.20 -19.04
N ARG A 21 3.55 -15.84 -18.71
CA ARG A 21 2.36 -15.24 -18.07
C ARG A 21 2.60 -14.73 -16.63
N LEU A 22 3.81 -14.90 -16.09
CA LEU A 22 4.20 -14.54 -14.73
C LEU A 22 5.26 -13.43 -14.75
N VAL A 23 4.97 -12.33 -14.05
CA VAL A 23 5.91 -11.19 -13.89
C VAL A 23 7.09 -11.55 -12.99
N VAL A 24 6.88 -12.44 -12.01
CA VAL A 24 7.92 -13.00 -11.15
C VAL A 24 7.84 -14.52 -11.26
N SER A 25 8.85 -15.14 -11.86
CA SER A 25 8.90 -16.58 -12.07
C SER A 25 10.16 -17.22 -11.49
N GLY A 26 10.07 -18.53 -11.25
CA GLY A 26 11.26 -19.37 -11.04
C GLY A 26 12.05 -19.53 -12.34
N ALA A 27 13.17 -20.27 -12.27
CA ALA A 27 14.14 -20.39 -13.36
C ALA A 27 13.60 -20.91 -14.72
N ARG A 28 12.33 -21.33 -14.80
CA ARG A 28 11.70 -21.86 -16.03
C ARG A 28 10.25 -21.39 -16.23
N GLY A 29 9.88 -20.19 -15.76
CA GLY A 29 8.51 -19.69 -15.91
C GLY A 29 7.50 -20.41 -15.01
N THR A 30 7.97 -21.20 -14.05
CA THR A 30 7.13 -21.84 -13.03
C THR A 30 6.74 -20.84 -11.94
N PRO A 31 5.66 -21.10 -11.18
CA PRO A 31 5.38 -20.38 -9.95
C PRO A 31 6.62 -20.35 -9.05
N LEU A 32 6.85 -19.19 -8.43
CA LEU A 32 7.94 -19.04 -7.49
C LEU A 32 7.55 -19.73 -6.18
N ASP A 33 8.38 -20.67 -5.75
CA ASP A 33 8.24 -21.29 -4.43
C ASP A 33 8.50 -20.26 -3.32
N PRO A 34 7.74 -20.28 -2.19
CA PRO A 34 7.89 -19.29 -1.12
C PRO A 34 9.30 -19.25 -0.50
N ASP A 35 9.95 -20.39 -0.33
CA ASP A 35 11.30 -20.45 0.23
C ASP A 35 12.32 -19.91 -0.78
N ALA A 36 12.14 -20.26 -2.06
CA ALA A 36 12.92 -19.66 -3.14
C ALA A 36 12.74 -18.14 -3.24
N ALA A 37 11.53 -17.63 -2.97
CA ALA A 37 11.22 -16.21 -2.91
C ALA A 37 11.94 -15.52 -1.74
N GLY A 38 11.88 -16.11 -0.55
CA GLY A 38 12.58 -15.60 0.64
C GLY A 38 14.10 -15.58 0.47
N ALA A 39 14.67 -16.64 -0.12
CA ALA A 39 16.09 -16.71 -0.42
C ALA A 39 16.50 -15.66 -1.46
N ARG A 40 15.68 -15.45 -2.51
CA ARG A 40 15.91 -14.41 -3.52
C ARG A 40 15.84 -13.00 -2.92
N ALA A 41 14.85 -12.72 -2.08
CA ALA A 41 14.73 -11.44 -1.38
C ALA A 41 15.95 -11.18 -0.48
N SER A 42 16.38 -12.20 0.29
CA SER A 42 17.57 -12.10 1.14
C SER A 42 18.85 -11.77 0.35
N ARG A 43 19.02 -12.35 -0.85
CA ARG A 43 20.13 -12.00 -1.74
C ARG A 43 20.03 -10.56 -2.24
N ALA A 44 18.84 -10.12 -2.62
CA ALA A 44 18.60 -8.74 -3.07
C ALA A 44 18.92 -7.71 -1.97
N TRP A 45 18.47 -7.95 -0.73
CA TRP A 45 18.79 -7.08 0.41
C TRP A 45 20.29 -6.94 0.63
N ARG A 46 21.02 -8.06 0.61
CA ARG A 46 22.48 -8.05 0.76
C ARG A 46 23.17 -7.32 -0.39
N ALA A 47 22.75 -7.54 -1.62
CA ALA A 47 23.31 -6.85 -2.78
C ALA A 47 23.09 -5.32 -2.72
N ALA A 48 21.97 -4.89 -2.14
CA ALA A 48 21.66 -3.48 -1.90
C ALA A 48 22.30 -2.91 -0.61
N SER A 49 23.09 -3.70 0.13
CA SER A 49 23.63 -3.33 1.46
C SER A 49 22.56 -2.91 2.47
N LEU A 50 21.35 -3.45 2.35
CA LEU A 50 20.23 -3.20 3.26
C LEU A 50 20.17 -4.28 4.34
N ARG A 51 19.68 -3.91 5.52
CA ARG A 51 19.35 -4.88 6.58
C ARG A 51 18.30 -5.86 6.03
N PRO A 52 18.57 -7.18 5.99
CA PRO A 52 17.60 -8.13 5.48
C PRO A 52 16.35 -8.15 6.35
N ILE A 53 15.20 -8.05 5.69
CA ILE A 53 13.88 -8.28 6.28
C ILE A 53 13.18 -9.40 5.50
N THR A 54 12.24 -10.07 6.16
CA THR A 54 11.36 -11.04 5.52
C THR A 54 10.40 -10.36 4.54
N LEU A 55 9.85 -11.14 3.59
CA LEU A 55 8.80 -10.63 2.70
C LEU A 55 7.55 -10.20 3.48
N HIS A 56 7.27 -10.83 4.61
CA HIS A 56 6.17 -10.45 5.49
C HIS A 56 6.41 -9.08 6.13
N GLU A 57 7.63 -8.82 6.63
CA GLU A 57 8.01 -7.49 7.15
C GLU A 57 8.01 -6.41 6.07
N ALA A 58 8.37 -6.76 4.82
CA ALA A 58 8.23 -5.84 3.69
C ALA A 58 6.76 -5.47 3.45
N THR A 59 5.83 -6.44 3.57
CA THR A 59 4.38 -6.18 3.50
C THR A 59 3.89 -5.26 4.62
N HIS A 60 4.40 -5.41 5.85
CA HIS A 60 4.12 -4.46 6.94
C HIS A 60 4.65 -3.06 6.65
N THR A 61 5.87 -2.97 6.11
CA THR A 61 6.48 -1.69 5.72
C THR A 61 5.65 -0.98 4.65
N PHE A 62 5.17 -1.73 3.64
CA PHE A 62 4.27 -1.20 2.62
C PHE A 62 2.97 -0.65 3.24
N ALA A 63 2.36 -1.37 4.18
CA ALA A 63 1.16 -0.90 4.86
C ALA A 63 1.40 0.39 5.65
N SER A 64 2.50 0.47 6.41
CA SER A 64 2.88 1.69 7.15
C SER A 64 3.10 2.88 6.23
N LEU A 65 3.76 2.69 5.08
CA LEU A 65 3.98 3.77 4.10
C LEU A 65 2.68 4.26 3.47
N MET A 66 1.74 3.35 3.15
CA MET A 66 0.43 3.71 2.62
C MET A 66 -0.39 4.53 3.63
N ILE A 67 -0.35 4.16 4.91
CA ILE A 67 -1.02 4.90 5.98
C ILE A 67 -0.40 6.28 6.14
N ALA A 68 0.93 6.37 6.18
CA ALA A 68 1.64 7.64 6.26
C ALA A 68 1.37 8.55 5.05
N ALA A 69 1.11 7.98 3.87
CA ALA A 69 0.68 8.71 2.67
C ALA A 69 -0.79 9.17 2.71
N GLY A 70 -1.52 8.92 3.81
CA GLY A 70 -2.92 9.31 3.97
C GLY A 70 -3.93 8.37 3.29
N VAL A 71 -3.52 7.16 2.90
CA VAL A 71 -4.45 6.18 2.31
C VAL A 71 -5.39 5.67 3.38
N ASN A 72 -6.70 5.78 3.13
CA ASN A 72 -7.70 5.29 4.07
C ASN A 72 -7.65 3.75 4.24
N ALA A 73 -8.07 3.28 5.41
CA ALA A 73 -8.00 1.87 5.81
C ALA A 73 -8.74 0.91 4.85
N LYS A 74 -9.84 1.36 4.23
CA LYS A 74 -10.61 0.55 3.27
C LYS A 74 -9.80 0.30 2.00
N ALA A 75 -9.20 1.34 1.43
CA ALA A 75 -8.35 1.21 0.26
C ALA A 75 -7.12 0.33 0.56
N LEU A 76 -6.49 0.52 1.72
CA LEU A 76 -5.38 -0.32 2.16
C LEU A 76 -5.80 -1.80 2.27
N ALA A 77 -6.94 -2.10 2.90
CA ALA A 77 -7.46 -3.47 3.01
C ALA A 77 -7.64 -4.13 1.63
N THR A 78 -8.17 -3.38 0.66
CA THR A 78 -8.30 -3.85 -0.73
C THR A 78 -6.96 -4.11 -1.39
N TYR A 79 -5.97 -3.23 -1.21
CA TYR A 79 -4.61 -3.43 -1.73
C TYR A 79 -3.91 -4.64 -1.14
N MET A 80 -4.12 -4.90 0.16
CA MET A 80 -3.52 -6.05 0.86
C MET A 80 -4.28 -7.36 0.64
N GLY A 81 -5.46 -7.32 0.00
CA GLY A 81 -6.30 -8.50 -0.19
C GLY A 81 -6.93 -9.01 1.11
N HIS A 82 -7.09 -8.15 2.11
CA HIS A 82 -7.75 -8.52 3.36
C HIS A 82 -9.24 -8.76 3.12
N ALA A 83 -9.76 -9.85 3.69
CA ALA A 83 -11.19 -10.20 3.59
C ALA A 83 -12.10 -9.18 4.31
N SER A 84 -11.57 -8.41 5.25
CA SER A 84 -12.29 -7.36 5.97
C SER A 84 -11.35 -6.22 6.35
N VAL A 85 -11.91 -5.00 6.42
CA VAL A 85 -11.20 -3.81 6.91
C VAL A 85 -10.81 -3.93 8.39
N MET A 86 -11.54 -4.77 9.16
CA MET A 86 -11.21 -5.03 10.57
C MET A 86 -9.81 -5.60 10.73
N ILE A 87 -9.38 -6.49 9.82
CA ILE A 87 -8.01 -7.05 9.84
C ILE A 87 -6.96 -5.93 9.74
N THR A 88 -7.23 -4.92 8.91
CA THR A 88 -6.36 -3.76 8.75
C THR A 88 -6.35 -2.90 10.01
N TYR A 89 -7.51 -2.64 10.63
CA TYR A 89 -7.59 -1.87 11.86
C TYR A 89 -6.96 -2.59 13.05
N ASP A 90 -7.19 -3.90 13.20
CA ASP A 90 -6.60 -4.72 14.25
C ASP A 90 -5.07 -4.74 14.16
N ARG A 91 -4.51 -4.59 12.94
CA ARG A 91 -3.06 -4.60 12.70
C ARG A 91 -2.42 -3.23 12.75
N TYR A 92 -3.06 -2.23 12.15
CA TYR A 92 -2.45 -0.93 11.87
C TYR A 92 -3.24 0.26 12.42
N GLY A 93 -4.33 0.03 13.17
CA GLY A 93 -5.16 1.10 13.72
C GLY A 93 -4.37 2.12 14.54
N HIS A 94 -3.30 1.68 15.22
CA HIS A 94 -2.39 2.55 15.98
C HIS A 94 -1.56 3.51 15.11
N LEU A 95 -1.45 3.28 13.80
CA LEU A 95 -0.77 4.16 12.85
C LEU A 95 -1.74 5.12 12.16
N MET A 96 -3.04 4.84 12.24
CA MET A 96 -4.04 5.63 11.53
C MET A 96 -4.17 7.00 12.20
N PRO A 97 -4.13 8.10 11.42
CA PRO A 97 -4.45 9.41 11.94
C PRO A 97 -5.91 9.40 12.42
N GLY A 98 -6.14 9.99 13.59
CA GLY A 98 -7.49 10.07 14.15
C GLY A 98 -7.48 10.47 15.61
N ASN A 99 -8.04 11.64 15.89
CA ASN A 99 -8.65 11.91 17.18
C ASN A 99 -10.02 12.57 16.95
N GLU A 100 -10.91 12.45 17.91
CA GLU A 100 -12.29 12.96 17.83
C GLU A 100 -12.34 14.48 17.55
N ARG A 101 -11.31 15.24 17.95
CA ARG A 101 -11.22 16.68 17.66
C ARG A 101 -10.95 16.96 16.20
N GLU A 102 -10.03 16.21 15.57
CA GLU A 102 -9.74 16.34 14.15
C GLU A 102 -10.98 16.02 13.30
N ALA A 103 -11.75 14.99 13.70
CA ALA A 103 -13.02 14.67 13.06
C ALA A 103 -14.05 15.81 13.19
N ALA A 104 -14.14 16.42 14.37
CA ALA A 104 -15.01 17.58 14.58
C ALA A 104 -14.58 18.79 13.71
N THR A 105 -13.29 19.12 13.68
CA THR A 105 -12.76 20.21 12.84
C THR A 105 -13.04 19.98 11.35
N LEU A 106 -12.82 18.76 10.84
CA LEU A 106 -13.13 18.44 9.44
C LEU A 106 -14.62 18.59 9.11
N LEU A 107 -15.49 18.25 10.07
CA LEU A 107 -16.93 18.45 9.93
C LEU A 107 -17.30 19.94 9.91
N ASP A 108 -16.75 20.73 10.83
CA ASP A 108 -16.95 22.18 10.88
C ASP A 108 -16.54 22.84 9.56
N ASP A 109 -15.36 22.50 9.03
CA ASP A 109 -14.84 23.01 7.75
C ASP A 109 -15.71 22.60 6.55
N TYR A 110 -16.27 21.38 6.58
CA TYR A 110 -17.20 20.93 5.55
C TYR A 110 -18.52 21.72 5.59
N LEU A 111 -19.10 21.89 6.78
CA LEU A 111 -20.35 22.61 6.97
C LEU A 111 -20.21 24.10 6.62
N ALA A 112 -19.11 24.74 6.99
CA ALA A 112 -18.83 26.14 6.65
C ALA A 112 -18.73 26.34 5.12
N ARG A 113 -18.06 25.43 4.40
CA ARG A 113 -17.99 25.48 2.92
C ARG A 113 -19.34 25.27 2.26
N ALA A 114 -20.16 24.36 2.78
CA ALA A 114 -21.50 24.10 2.26
C ALA A 114 -22.41 25.32 2.43
N ALA A 115 -22.35 25.99 3.59
CA ALA A 115 -23.12 27.21 3.86
C ALA A 115 -22.71 28.38 2.95
N ALA A 116 -21.41 28.55 2.68
CA ALA A 116 -20.93 29.59 1.77
C ALA A 116 -21.43 29.40 0.32
N GLN A 117 -21.57 28.15 -0.14
CA GLN A 117 -22.07 27.85 -1.49
C GLN A 117 -23.57 28.12 -1.66
N SER A 118 -24.35 28.03 -0.58
CA SER A 118 -25.78 28.34 -0.62
C SER A 118 -26.08 29.84 -0.65
N ASP A 119 -25.20 30.69 -0.12
CA ASP A 119 -25.36 32.14 -0.17
C ASP A 119 -25.02 32.72 -1.55
N ASP A 120 -24.10 32.10 -2.30
CA ASP A 120 -23.73 32.51 -3.66
C ASP A 120 -24.79 32.16 -4.74
N SER A 121 -25.78 31.33 -4.42
CA SER A 121 -26.80 30.86 -5.39
C SER A 121 -28.06 31.75 -5.48
N PHE A 122 -28.09 32.87 -4.75
CA PHE A 122 -29.20 33.85 -4.76
C PHE A 122 -28.78 35.28 -5.16
N GLY A 123 -27.57 35.46 -5.71
CA GLY A 123 -27.05 36.74 -6.21
C GLY A 123 -27.24 36.96 -7.71
#